data_AF-A0AAW2GQ01-F1
#
_entry.id   AF-A0AAW2GQ01-F1
#
_cell.length_a   1.000
_cell.length_b   1.000
_cell.length_c   1.000
_cell.angle_alpha   90.00
_cell.angle_beta   90.00
_cell.angle_gamma   90.00
#
_symmetry.space_group_name_H-M   'P 1'
#
loop_
_entity.id
_entity.type
_entity.pdbx_description
1 polymer ?
#
loop_
_entity_poly.entity_id
_entity_poly.type
_entity_poly.pdbx_seq_one_letter_code
_entity_poly.pdbx_strand_id
1 'polypeptide(L)'
;MSDVKDALPALCEYVNSLVDVRLTPEHLQLAKANTPDKAAAEVLWSTLRILSRHAVKEKQANVDFRNYDASSAVKLHLAFLQYPTIEFYCLSQDSEHNRDALIALAWLLGTQNVLTFILRAKLSDSVLGTECSPADASESPLLNDVSKDRPLSTSAEFDNILHLNATVNLNLREIDELVCERAKLVSKAHMASLNASGLPHLSVSELALTKRFAKARVFNDSGSENCEKDQRLLREFREVGILLDKRTKWLQKRHIFFDWMATVIQEHKRCMESNSRVICVRELAAFCSLLRHVIRDRLRIVTSEETMDGNGSRNPALNCSSRTRRSQCNSAEAQRWSDDLNERQTREEDNLQQNKKQVANELKEMLKLIPSIVHV
;
A
#
# COMPACT_ATOMS: atom_id res chain seq x y z
N MET A 1 22.05 -8.52 19.09
CA MET A 1 21.29 -9.19 18.00
C MET A 1 20.22 -10.18 18.51
N SER A 2 19.81 -10.16 19.80
CA SER A 2 18.66 -10.95 20.28
C SER A 2 17.34 -10.48 19.68
N ASP A 3 17.20 -9.17 19.49
CA ASP A 3 15.88 -8.59 19.19
C ASP A 3 15.44 -8.87 17.74
N VAL A 4 16.38 -9.16 16.84
CA VAL A 4 16.11 -9.63 15.47
C VAL A 4 15.47 -11.01 15.48
N LYS A 5 15.89 -11.90 16.41
CA LYS A 5 15.32 -13.25 16.55
C LYS A 5 13.85 -13.19 16.94
N ASP A 6 13.40 -12.09 17.54
CA ASP A 6 12.03 -11.87 17.95
C ASP A 6 11.22 -11.01 16.97
N ALA A 7 11.88 -10.21 16.13
CA ALA A 7 11.25 -9.34 15.13
C ALA A 7 10.86 -10.11 13.85
N LEU A 8 11.74 -11.01 13.36
CA LEU A 8 11.44 -11.80 12.16
C LEU A 8 10.24 -12.74 12.34
N PRO A 9 10.11 -13.51 13.45
CA PRO A 9 8.92 -14.31 13.70
C PRO A 9 7.67 -13.46 13.83
N ALA A 10 7.74 -12.30 14.51
CA ALA A 10 6.58 -11.42 14.65
C ALA A 10 6.08 -10.90 13.29
N LEU A 11 6.98 -10.56 12.36
CA LEU A 11 6.60 -10.23 10.98
C LEU A 11 5.96 -11.42 10.28
N CYS A 12 6.60 -12.60 10.33
CA CYS A 12 6.13 -13.80 9.65
C CYS A 12 4.75 -14.22 10.14
N GLU A 13 4.53 -14.27 11.45
CA GLU A 13 3.24 -14.57 12.06
C GLU A 13 2.15 -13.59 11.63
N TYR A 14 2.47 -12.29 11.58
CA TYR A 14 1.53 -11.26 11.17
C TYR A 14 1.21 -11.37 9.67
N VAL A 15 2.21 -11.50 8.81
CA VAL A 15 2.03 -11.69 7.36
C VAL A 15 1.20 -12.95 7.09
N ASN A 16 1.57 -14.10 7.67
CA ASN A 16 0.86 -15.37 7.47
C ASN A 16 -0.60 -15.31 7.98
N SER A 17 -0.89 -14.48 8.99
CA SER A 17 -2.26 -14.26 9.45
C SER A 17 -3.08 -13.36 8.53
N LEU A 18 -2.43 -12.47 7.78
CA LEU A 18 -3.07 -11.57 6.83
C LEU A 18 -3.22 -12.21 5.45
N VAL A 19 -2.20 -12.92 5.00
CA VAL A 19 -2.13 -13.56 3.70
C VAL A 19 -1.77 -15.02 3.92
N ASP A 20 -2.50 -15.94 3.30
CA ASP A 20 -2.33 -17.39 3.49
C ASP A 20 -1.03 -17.87 2.82
N VAL A 21 0.10 -17.57 3.46
CA VAL A 21 1.45 -17.95 3.05
C VAL A 21 2.18 -18.58 4.24
N ARG A 22 3.20 -19.39 3.94
CA ARG A 22 4.03 -20.06 4.95
C ARG A 22 5.40 -19.39 5.06
N LEU A 23 5.42 -18.07 5.28
CA LEU A 23 6.67 -17.34 5.47
C LEU A 23 7.27 -17.69 6.83
N THR A 24 8.56 -18.03 6.86
CA THR A 24 9.29 -18.36 8.08
C THR A 24 10.50 -17.43 8.24
N PRO A 25 11.02 -17.23 9.46
CA PRO A 25 12.25 -16.48 9.68
C PRO A 25 13.44 -17.04 8.92
N GLU A 26 13.49 -18.35 8.72
CA GLU A 26 14.55 -19.04 7.97
C GLU A 26 14.57 -18.61 6.50
N HIS A 27 13.40 -18.48 5.85
CA HIS A 27 13.34 -17.96 4.48
C HIS A 27 13.96 -16.55 4.36
N LEU A 28 13.73 -15.69 5.36
CA LEU A 28 14.29 -14.34 5.40
C LEU A 28 15.80 -14.35 5.66
N GLN A 29 16.28 -15.26 6.51
CA GLN A 29 17.71 -15.41 6.80
C GLN A 29 18.48 -16.00 5.61
N LEU A 30 17.93 -17.01 4.94
CA LEU A 30 18.47 -17.57 3.70
C LEU A 30 18.55 -16.51 2.60
N ALA A 31 17.51 -15.69 2.47
CA ALA A 31 17.51 -14.56 1.55
C ALA A 31 18.56 -13.50 1.89
N LYS A 32 18.75 -13.18 3.19
CA LYS A 32 19.85 -12.31 3.62
C LYS A 32 21.21 -12.89 3.19
N ALA A 33 21.46 -14.17 3.44
CA ALA A 33 22.70 -14.84 3.03
C ALA A 33 22.84 -15.00 1.51
N ASN A 34 21.76 -14.78 0.75
CA ASN A 34 21.63 -15.08 -0.67
C ASN A 34 21.98 -16.54 -1.00
N THR A 35 21.65 -17.44 -0.06
CA THR A 35 21.81 -18.89 -0.24
C THR A 35 20.75 -19.36 -1.25
N PRO A 36 21.14 -20.10 -2.30
CA PRO A 36 20.20 -20.59 -3.28
C PRO A 36 19.32 -21.67 -2.65
N ASP A 37 18.07 -21.30 -2.38
CA ASP A 37 17.04 -22.21 -1.89
C ASP A 37 15.74 -21.96 -2.65
N LYS A 38 15.23 -23.00 -3.32
CA LYS A 38 14.04 -22.92 -4.18
C LYS A 38 12.77 -22.71 -3.36
N ALA A 39 12.65 -23.36 -2.21
CA ALA A 39 11.48 -23.24 -1.35
C ALA A 39 11.35 -21.81 -0.79
N ALA A 40 12.44 -21.24 -0.29
CA ALA A 40 12.51 -19.86 0.16
C ALA A 40 12.19 -18.88 -0.98
N ALA A 41 12.71 -19.13 -2.19
CA ALA A 41 12.40 -18.32 -3.37
C ALA A 41 10.89 -18.32 -3.66
N GLU A 42 10.27 -19.50 -3.75
CA GLU A 42 8.85 -19.65 -4.03
C GLU A 42 7.98 -18.94 -2.97
N VAL A 43 8.32 -19.08 -1.69
CA VAL A 43 7.58 -18.43 -0.60
C VAL A 43 7.75 -16.91 -0.64
N LEU A 44 8.94 -16.39 -0.94
CA LEU A 44 9.17 -14.94 -1.07
C LEU A 44 8.44 -14.34 -2.27
N TRP A 45 8.54 -14.97 -3.44
CA TRP A 45 7.85 -14.52 -4.65
C TRP A 45 6.34 -14.60 -4.54
N SER A 46 5.79 -15.66 -3.92
CA SER A 46 4.35 -15.77 -3.65
C SER A 46 3.87 -14.70 -2.67
N THR A 47 4.64 -14.44 -1.60
CA THR A 47 4.35 -13.36 -0.64
C THR A 47 4.36 -11.99 -1.35
N LEU A 48 5.39 -11.72 -2.16
CA LEU A 48 5.48 -10.50 -2.97
C LEU A 48 4.29 -10.36 -3.93
N ARG A 49 3.89 -11.44 -4.60
CA ARG A 49 2.76 -11.44 -5.55
C ARG A 49 1.47 -11.03 -4.85
N ILE A 50 1.18 -11.60 -3.69
CA ILE A 50 -0.05 -11.31 -2.94
C ILE A 50 -0.02 -9.87 -2.44
N LEU A 51 1.05 -9.47 -1.76
CA LEU A 51 1.15 -8.14 -1.18
C LEU A 51 1.16 -7.05 -2.26
N SER A 52 1.96 -7.19 -3.32
CA SER A 52 2.04 -6.19 -4.39
C SER A 52 0.68 -6.00 -5.08
N ARG A 53 -0.07 -7.08 -5.29
CA ARG A 53 -1.44 -7.01 -5.81
C ARG A 53 -2.38 -6.24 -4.90
N HIS A 54 -2.33 -6.46 -3.59
CA HIS A 54 -3.14 -5.67 -2.65
C HIS A 54 -2.75 -4.20 -2.64
N ALA A 55 -1.45 -3.88 -2.71
CA ALA A 55 -0.97 -2.50 -2.78
C ALA A 55 -1.41 -1.79 -4.08
N VAL A 56 -1.44 -2.50 -5.21
CA VAL A 56 -1.98 -1.95 -6.47
C VAL A 56 -3.48 -1.71 -6.37
N LYS A 57 -4.24 -2.68 -5.83
CA LYS A 57 -5.68 -2.53 -5.63
C LYS A 57 -6.07 -1.37 -4.73
N GLU A 58 -5.26 -1.08 -3.71
CA GLU A 58 -5.46 0.10 -2.85
C GLU A 58 -5.36 1.41 -3.64
N LYS A 59 -4.41 1.51 -4.57
CA LYS A 59 -4.25 2.71 -5.41
C LYS A 59 -5.28 2.79 -6.54
N GLN A 60 -5.57 1.66 -7.17
CA GLN A 60 -6.48 1.59 -8.32
C GLN A 60 -7.10 0.21 -8.44
N ALA A 61 -8.41 0.12 -8.16
CA ALA A 61 -9.14 -1.15 -8.17
C ALA A 61 -9.17 -1.85 -9.55
N ASN A 62 -9.08 -1.09 -10.65
CA ASN A 62 -9.18 -1.58 -12.03
C ASN A 62 -7.86 -2.11 -12.61
N VAL A 63 -6.80 -2.22 -11.80
CA VAL A 63 -5.50 -2.75 -12.22
C VAL A 63 -5.32 -4.15 -11.66
N ASP A 64 -5.37 -5.15 -12.54
CA ASP A 64 -5.06 -6.54 -12.22
C ASP A 64 -4.15 -7.13 -13.31
N PHE A 65 -3.05 -7.76 -12.90
CA PHE A 65 -2.08 -8.42 -13.77
C PHE A 65 -2.11 -9.95 -13.64
N ARG A 66 -3.23 -10.51 -13.16
CA ARG A 66 -3.44 -11.96 -13.00
C ARG A 66 -3.27 -12.79 -14.28
N ASN A 67 -3.44 -12.19 -15.44
CA ASN A 67 -3.36 -12.88 -16.74
C ASN A 67 -1.91 -13.19 -17.16
N TYR A 68 -0.92 -12.65 -16.45
CA TYR A 68 0.50 -12.90 -16.69
C TYR A 68 1.03 -13.99 -15.76
N ASP A 69 2.18 -14.57 -16.12
CA ASP A 69 2.90 -15.50 -15.26
C ASP A 69 3.26 -14.84 -13.92
N ALA A 70 3.52 -15.66 -12.89
CA ALA A 70 3.68 -15.17 -11.51
C ALA A 70 4.82 -14.14 -11.37
N SER A 71 5.94 -14.35 -12.07
CA SER A 71 7.11 -13.46 -12.04
C SER A 71 6.80 -12.13 -12.74
N SER A 72 6.28 -12.19 -13.97
CA SER A 72 5.88 -10.99 -14.72
C SER A 72 4.80 -10.19 -14.01
N ALA A 73 3.83 -10.86 -13.39
CA ALA A 73 2.80 -10.19 -12.60
C ALA A 73 3.42 -9.41 -11.43
N VAL A 74 4.35 -10.00 -10.67
CA VAL A 74 5.04 -9.30 -9.57
C VAL A 74 5.81 -8.09 -10.11
N LYS A 75 6.58 -8.25 -11.19
CA LYS A 75 7.34 -7.18 -11.84
C LYS A 75 6.42 -6.04 -12.32
N LEU A 76 5.29 -6.36 -12.94
CA LEU A 76 4.30 -5.37 -13.39
C LEU A 76 3.63 -4.63 -12.22
N HIS A 77 3.24 -5.33 -11.14
CA HIS A 77 2.71 -4.67 -9.95
C HIS A 77 3.76 -3.73 -9.33
N LEU A 78 5.01 -4.16 -9.21
CA LEU A 78 6.09 -3.32 -8.66
C LEU A 78 6.44 -2.13 -9.57
N ALA A 79 6.42 -2.30 -10.89
CA ALA A 79 6.60 -1.20 -11.83
C ALA A 79 5.45 -0.19 -11.74
N PHE A 80 4.20 -0.64 -11.62
CA PHE A 80 3.05 0.23 -11.38
C PHE A 80 3.20 1.01 -10.06
N LEU A 81 3.74 0.37 -9.03
CA LEU A 81 4.04 1.00 -7.74
C LEU A 81 5.31 1.87 -7.77
N GLN A 82 6.02 1.93 -8.91
CA GLN A 82 7.25 2.69 -9.13
C GLN A 82 8.42 2.22 -8.26
N TYR A 83 8.60 0.89 -8.15
CA TYR A 83 9.76 0.33 -7.47
C TYR A 83 11.07 0.71 -8.22
N PRO A 84 12.04 1.35 -7.53
CA PRO A 84 13.14 2.06 -8.20
C PRO A 84 14.31 1.19 -8.69
N THR A 85 14.38 -0.08 -8.32
CA THR A 85 15.53 -0.94 -8.62
C THR A 85 15.38 -1.62 -9.98
N ILE A 86 16.15 -1.19 -10.98
CA ILE A 86 16.04 -1.68 -12.37
C ILE A 86 16.48 -3.14 -12.47
N GLU A 87 17.50 -3.51 -11.70
CA GLU A 87 18.08 -4.84 -11.64
C GLU A 87 17.03 -5.90 -11.27
N PHE A 88 16.02 -5.52 -10.47
CA PHE A 88 14.94 -6.41 -10.08
C PHE A 88 14.10 -6.89 -11.28
N TYR A 89 13.88 -6.02 -12.27
CA TYR A 89 13.10 -6.39 -13.45
C TYR A 89 13.84 -7.36 -14.37
N CYS A 90 15.15 -7.48 -14.19
CA CYS A 90 16.03 -8.38 -14.94
C CYS A 90 16.11 -9.79 -14.31
N LEU A 91 15.55 -9.99 -13.12
CA LEU A 91 15.67 -11.24 -12.39
C LEU A 91 14.81 -12.34 -13.02
N SER A 92 15.38 -13.52 -13.23
CA SER A 92 14.59 -14.74 -13.38
C SER A 92 14.04 -15.16 -12.02
N GLN A 93 13.03 -16.05 -12.01
CA GLN A 93 12.49 -16.62 -10.77
C GLN A 93 13.42 -17.71 -10.19
N ASP A 94 14.71 -17.65 -10.49
CA ASP A 94 15.69 -18.61 -10.00
C ASP A 94 16.09 -18.28 -8.56
N SER A 95 16.50 -19.31 -7.81
CA SER A 95 16.81 -19.21 -6.38
C SER A 95 18.03 -18.34 -6.04
N GLU A 96 18.76 -17.85 -7.04
CA GLU A 96 20.00 -17.07 -6.86
C GLU A 96 19.78 -15.62 -6.41
N HIS A 97 18.54 -15.13 -6.44
CA HIS A 97 18.21 -13.71 -6.22
C HIS A 97 17.23 -13.48 -5.07
N ASN A 98 17.25 -14.38 -4.08
CA ASN A 98 16.39 -14.29 -2.89
C ASN A 98 16.60 -12.98 -2.11
N ARG A 99 17.81 -12.42 -2.12
CA ARG A 99 18.09 -11.13 -1.45
C ARG A 99 17.33 -9.97 -2.09
N ASP A 100 17.25 -9.94 -3.41
CA ASP A 100 16.53 -8.90 -4.15
C ASP A 100 15.02 -8.96 -3.87
N ALA A 101 14.46 -10.17 -3.83
CA ALA A 101 13.07 -10.39 -3.43
C ALA A 101 12.80 -9.90 -1.99
N LEU A 102 13.73 -10.16 -1.07
CA LEU A 102 13.64 -9.66 0.30
C LEU A 102 13.71 -8.13 0.38
N ILE A 103 14.57 -7.48 -0.41
CA ILE A 103 14.67 -6.02 -0.47
C ILE A 103 13.37 -5.41 -1.05
N ALA A 104 12.82 -6.00 -2.12
CA ALA A 104 11.55 -5.58 -2.68
C ALA A 104 10.39 -5.75 -1.67
N LEU A 105 10.41 -6.84 -0.89
CA LEU A 105 9.43 -7.08 0.17
C LEU A 105 9.52 -5.99 1.25
N ALA A 106 10.71 -5.69 1.74
CA ALA A 106 10.92 -4.65 2.73
C ALA A 106 10.50 -3.27 2.21
N TRP A 107 10.79 -2.96 0.94
CA TRP A 107 10.33 -1.72 0.31
C TRP A 107 8.80 -1.63 0.28
N LEU A 108 8.12 -2.72 -0.07
CA LEU A 108 6.66 -2.76 -0.13
C LEU A 108 6.04 -2.54 1.26
N LEU A 109 6.61 -3.20 2.28
CA LEU A 109 6.19 -3.06 3.68
C LEU A 109 6.44 -1.64 4.23
N GLY A 110 7.55 -1.02 3.83
CA GLY A 110 7.95 0.31 4.29
C GLY A 110 7.22 1.46 3.61
N THR A 111 6.84 1.31 2.34
CA THR A 111 6.33 2.43 1.52
C THR A 111 4.83 2.38 1.22
N GLN A 112 4.24 1.19 1.07
CA GLN A 112 2.86 1.06 0.57
C GLN A 112 1.82 0.75 1.66
N ASN A 113 2.19 0.73 2.95
CA ASN A 113 1.28 0.41 4.07
C ASN A 113 0.40 -0.85 3.86
N VAL A 114 0.85 -1.78 3.00
CA VAL A 114 0.04 -2.88 2.47
C VAL A 114 -0.60 -3.76 3.54
N LEU A 115 0.13 -4.03 4.63
CA LEU A 115 -0.38 -4.85 5.74
C LEU A 115 -1.52 -4.16 6.50
N THR A 116 -1.52 -2.83 6.56
CA THR A 116 -2.62 -2.07 7.17
C THR A 116 -3.85 -2.10 6.28
N PHE A 117 -3.67 -1.97 4.97
CA PHE A 117 -4.77 -2.08 4.01
C PHE A 117 -5.42 -3.47 4.06
N ILE A 118 -4.62 -4.54 3.98
CA ILE A 118 -5.13 -5.92 4.06
C ILE A 118 -5.84 -6.16 5.39
N LEU A 119 -5.28 -5.66 6.51
CA LEU A 119 -5.96 -5.78 7.79
C LEU A 119 -7.31 -5.08 7.78
N ARG A 120 -7.39 -3.84 7.28
CA ARG A 120 -8.65 -3.09 7.23
C ARG A 120 -9.70 -3.84 6.42
N ALA A 121 -9.33 -4.35 5.24
CA ALA A 121 -10.23 -5.17 4.43
C ALA A 121 -10.73 -6.40 5.21
N LYS A 122 -9.83 -7.16 5.86
CA LYS A 122 -10.22 -8.30 6.71
C LYS A 122 -11.13 -7.92 7.87
N LEU A 123 -10.89 -6.77 8.51
CA LEU A 123 -11.72 -6.30 9.62
C LEU A 123 -13.10 -5.86 9.13
N SER A 124 -13.16 -5.15 7.99
CA SER A 124 -14.43 -4.76 7.34
C SER A 124 -15.28 -5.96 6.94
N ASP A 125 -14.65 -7.04 6.47
CA ASP A 125 -15.33 -8.29 6.09
C ASP A 125 -15.64 -9.21 7.29
N SER A 126 -15.19 -8.85 8.50
CA SER A 126 -15.36 -9.66 9.72
C SER A 126 -16.61 -9.26 10.52
N VAL A 127 -16.93 -10.04 11.56
CA VAL A 127 -17.99 -9.72 12.55
C VAL A 127 -17.84 -8.31 13.14
N LEU A 128 -16.61 -7.84 13.35
CA LEU A 128 -16.39 -6.47 13.83
C LEU A 128 -16.81 -5.42 12.81
N GLY A 129 -16.59 -5.70 11.52
CA GLY A 129 -17.03 -4.85 10.43
C GLY A 129 -18.55 -4.81 10.32
N THR A 130 -19.23 -5.94 10.48
CA THR A 130 -20.70 -6.01 10.43
C THR A 130 -21.37 -5.32 11.63
N GLU A 131 -20.79 -5.45 12.83
CA GLU A 131 -21.31 -4.80 14.05
C GLU A 131 -21.03 -3.28 14.09
N CYS A 132 -19.90 -2.85 13.52
CA CYS A 132 -19.55 -1.43 13.40
C CYS A 132 -20.05 -0.80 12.10
N SER A 133 -20.58 -1.58 11.16
CA SER A 133 -21.29 -1.06 10.01
C SER A 133 -22.57 -0.42 10.52
N PRO A 134 -22.91 0.82 10.12
CA PRO A 134 -24.20 1.38 10.46
C PRO A 134 -25.28 0.41 9.99
N ALA A 135 -25.99 -0.19 10.97
CA ALA A 135 -27.21 -0.91 10.72
C ALA A 135 -28.14 0.05 9.99
N ASP A 136 -28.49 -0.28 8.76
CA ASP A 136 -29.42 0.45 7.90
C ASP A 136 -29.35 1.98 8.04
N ALA A 137 -28.51 2.61 7.22
CA ALA A 137 -28.82 3.95 6.73
C ALA A 137 -30.03 3.90 5.76
N SER A 138 -31.10 3.22 6.16
CA SER A 138 -32.43 3.42 5.60
C SER A 138 -33.02 4.58 6.39
N GLU A 139 -33.40 5.63 5.67
CA GLU A 139 -33.82 6.93 6.21
C GLU A 139 -32.67 7.83 6.70
N SER A 140 -31.68 8.07 5.84
CA SER A 140 -31.30 9.47 5.66
C SER A 140 -32.54 10.16 5.08
N PRO A 141 -33.14 11.19 5.72
CA PRO A 141 -34.12 11.99 5.02
C PRO A 141 -33.38 12.52 3.81
N LEU A 142 -33.83 12.11 2.62
CA LEU A 142 -33.56 12.79 1.37
C LEU A 142 -33.66 14.28 1.70
N LEU A 143 -32.49 14.92 1.87
CA LEU A 143 -32.41 16.35 1.99
C LEU A 143 -33.04 16.82 0.70
N ASN A 144 -34.26 17.30 0.86
CA ASN A 144 -35.12 17.72 -0.22
C ASN A 144 -34.27 18.41 -1.26
N ASP A 145 -34.48 17.97 -2.48
CA ASP A 145 -34.03 18.59 -3.71
C ASP A 145 -34.43 20.08 -3.67
N VAL A 146 -33.58 20.90 -3.04
CA VAL A 146 -33.68 22.35 -3.12
C VAL A 146 -33.16 22.67 -4.51
N SER A 147 -34.08 22.62 -5.47
CA SER A 147 -34.04 23.21 -6.80
C SER A 147 -33.02 24.34 -6.87
N LYS A 148 -31.78 23.99 -7.25
CA LYS A 148 -30.74 24.97 -7.58
C LYS A 148 -30.99 25.46 -8.99
N ASP A 149 -31.94 26.37 -9.15
CA ASP A 149 -32.13 27.12 -10.39
C ASP A 149 -32.61 28.55 -10.12
N ARG A 150 -31.91 29.25 -9.23
CA ARG A 150 -31.93 30.72 -9.21
C ARG A 150 -30.58 31.25 -8.74
N PRO A 151 -29.90 32.13 -9.51
CA PRO A 151 -28.71 32.80 -9.02
C PRO A 151 -29.13 33.71 -7.85
N LEU A 152 -28.74 33.34 -6.64
CA LEU A 152 -28.90 34.19 -5.47
C LEU A 152 -27.87 35.32 -5.57
N SER A 153 -28.27 36.54 -5.18
CA SER A 153 -27.34 37.64 -4.98
C SER A 153 -26.24 37.21 -4.02
N THR A 154 -24.98 37.59 -4.28
CA THR A 154 -23.81 37.27 -3.45
C THR A 154 -24.01 37.64 -1.96
N SER A 155 -24.85 38.63 -1.66
CA SER A 155 -25.25 38.96 -0.28
C SER A 155 -26.07 37.85 0.39
N ALA A 156 -27.03 37.26 -0.33
CA ALA A 156 -27.90 36.21 0.20
C ALA A 156 -27.16 34.87 0.36
N GLU A 157 -26.16 34.60 -0.48
CA GLU A 157 -25.25 33.46 -0.28
C GLU A 157 -24.40 33.64 0.98
N PHE A 158 -23.92 34.86 1.23
CA PHE A 158 -23.13 35.17 2.43
C PHE A 158 -23.96 35.05 3.72
N ASP A 159 -25.20 35.55 3.70
CA ASP A 159 -26.14 35.40 4.83
C ASP A 159 -26.49 33.94 5.09
N ASN A 160 -26.65 33.13 4.03
CA ASN A 160 -26.90 31.70 4.17
C ASN A 160 -25.68 30.96 4.75
N ILE A 161 -24.46 31.33 4.33
CA ILE A 161 -23.21 30.78 4.91
C ILE A 161 -23.10 31.16 6.38
N LEU A 162 -23.41 32.40 6.76
CA LEU A 162 -23.41 32.85 8.17
C LEU A 162 -24.42 32.06 9.00
N HIS A 163 -25.63 31.86 8.50
CA HIS A 163 -26.67 31.08 9.18
C HIS A 163 -26.26 29.60 9.35
N LEU A 164 -25.72 28.98 8.29
CA LEU A 164 -25.19 27.61 8.35
C LEU A 164 -24.03 27.50 9.35
N ASN A 165 -23.13 28.47 9.38
CA ASN A 165 -22.00 28.49 10.32
C ASN A 165 -22.50 28.62 11.77
N ALA A 166 -23.47 29.51 12.03
CA ALA A 166 -24.10 29.64 13.35
C ALA A 166 -24.79 28.33 13.77
N THR A 167 -25.51 27.67 12.85
CA THR A 167 -26.18 26.39 13.10
C THR A 167 -25.17 25.29 13.42
N VAL A 168 -24.08 25.20 12.64
CA VAL A 168 -23.01 24.22 12.89
C VAL A 168 -22.36 24.45 14.25
N ASN A 169 -22.08 25.72 14.61
CA ASN A 169 -21.48 26.03 15.91
C ASN A 169 -22.41 25.71 17.08
N LEU A 170 -23.72 25.93 16.93
CA LEU A 170 -24.71 25.51 17.92
C LEU A 170 -24.73 23.98 18.08
N ASN A 171 -24.76 23.25 16.98
CA ASN A 171 -24.73 21.79 17.01
C ASN A 171 -23.43 21.25 17.65
N LEU A 172 -22.28 21.86 17.34
CA LEU A 172 -21.01 21.48 17.97
C LEU A 172 -21.03 21.71 19.48
N ARG A 173 -21.64 22.81 19.92
CA ARG A 173 -21.81 23.10 21.35
C ARG A 173 -22.73 22.08 22.02
N GLU A 174 -23.86 21.74 21.40
CA GLU A 174 -24.75 20.70 21.92
C GLU A 174 -24.08 19.33 22.00
N ILE A 175 -23.24 18.97 21.02
CA ILE A 175 -22.43 17.75 21.05
C ILE A 175 -21.47 17.77 22.24
N ASP A 176 -20.76 18.88 22.48
CA ASP A 176 -19.86 19.02 23.62
C ASP A 176 -20.61 18.91 24.96
N GLU A 177 -21.80 19.49 25.06
CA GLU A 177 -22.67 19.37 26.23
C GLU A 177 -23.14 17.92 26.45
N LEU A 178 -23.54 17.21 25.39
CA LEU A 178 -23.90 15.80 25.44
C LEU A 178 -22.72 14.91 25.83
N VAL A 179 -21.51 15.21 25.35
CA VAL A 179 -20.28 14.50 25.74
C VAL A 179 -20.00 14.70 27.23
N CYS A 180 -20.14 15.93 27.72
CA CYS A 180 -19.99 16.25 29.14
C CYS A 180 -21.04 15.53 30.01
N GLU A 181 -22.30 15.54 29.60
CA GLU A 181 -23.37 14.82 30.33
C GLU A 181 -23.15 13.32 30.29
N ARG A 182 -22.71 12.76 29.15
CA ARG A 182 -22.33 11.35 29.07
C ARG A 182 -21.22 11.03 30.07
N ALA A 183 -20.18 11.86 30.15
CA ALA A 183 -19.10 11.67 31.11
C ALA A 183 -19.59 11.73 32.57
N LYS A 184 -20.49 12.67 32.90
CA LYS A 184 -21.11 12.78 34.23
C LYS A 184 -21.96 11.54 34.56
N LEU A 185 -22.79 11.07 33.62
CA LEU A 185 -23.63 9.89 33.80
C LEU A 185 -22.79 8.62 33.94
N VAL A 186 -21.74 8.48 33.13
CA VAL A 186 -20.77 7.38 33.24
C VAL A 186 -20.04 7.41 34.59
N SER A 187 -19.64 8.59 35.08
CA SER A 187 -19.04 8.76 36.41
C SER A 187 -20.01 8.40 37.55
N LYS A 188 -21.29 8.79 37.44
CA LYS A 188 -22.33 8.39 38.41
C LYS A 188 -22.56 6.88 38.39
N ALA A 189 -22.62 6.27 37.21
CA ALA A 189 -22.73 4.82 37.07
C ALA A 189 -21.47 4.11 37.61
N HIS A 190 -20.29 4.66 37.38
CA HIS A 190 -19.00 4.19 37.93
C HIS A 190 -19.01 4.19 39.46
N MET A 191 -19.39 5.31 40.09
CA MET A 191 -19.53 5.42 41.54
C MET A 191 -20.56 4.43 42.11
N ALA A 192 -21.70 4.24 41.42
CA ALA A 192 -22.75 3.31 41.85
C ALA A 192 -22.35 1.84 41.71
N SER A 193 -21.37 1.51 40.85
CA SER A 193 -20.95 0.14 40.56
C SER A 193 -19.55 -0.22 41.07
N LEU A 194 -18.83 0.73 41.68
CA LEU A 194 -17.44 0.62 42.13
C LEU A 194 -17.19 -0.55 43.11
N ASN A 195 -18.23 -1.01 43.82
CA ASN A 195 -18.16 -2.10 44.79
C ASN A 195 -19.04 -3.32 44.44
N ALA A 196 -19.69 -3.34 43.28
CA ALA A 196 -20.71 -4.35 42.99
C ALA A 196 -20.15 -5.69 42.48
N SER A 197 -18.92 -5.75 41.95
CA SER A 197 -18.44 -7.01 41.35
C SER A 197 -16.93 -7.16 41.11
N GLY A 198 -16.08 -6.19 41.43
CA GLY A 198 -14.61 -6.33 41.22
C GLY A 198 -14.16 -6.60 39.77
N LEU A 199 -15.07 -6.45 38.80
CA LEU A 199 -14.83 -6.62 37.38
C LEU A 199 -14.63 -5.25 36.73
N PRO A 200 -13.73 -5.11 35.73
CA PRO A 200 -13.61 -3.88 34.96
C PRO A 200 -14.94 -3.51 34.29
N HIS A 201 -15.28 -2.22 34.23
CA HIS A 201 -16.55 -1.76 33.68
C HIS A 201 -16.66 -2.11 32.20
N LEU A 202 -17.56 -3.04 31.90
CA LEU A 202 -17.99 -3.36 30.55
C LEU A 202 -19.05 -2.32 30.11
N SER A 203 -18.91 -1.76 28.92
CA SER A 203 -19.95 -0.98 28.23
C SER A 203 -21.27 -1.75 28.13
N VAL A 204 -22.38 -1.05 27.87
CA VAL A 204 -23.71 -1.67 27.74
C VAL A 204 -23.71 -2.78 26.68
N SER A 205 -22.99 -2.57 25.58
CA SER A 205 -22.76 -3.57 24.53
C SER A 205 -21.94 -4.77 25.03
N GLU A 206 -20.85 -4.53 25.78
CA GLU A 206 -20.03 -5.61 26.35
C GLU A 206 -20.78 -6.40 27.43
N LEU A 207 -21.60 -5.75 28.25
CA LEU A 207 -22.46 -6.39 29.24
C LEU A 207 -23.58 -7.20 28.57
N ALA A 208 -24.19 -6.67 27.51
CA ALA A 208 -25.20 -7.37 26.72
C ALA A 208 -24.63 -8.63 26.05
N LEU A 209 -23.44 -8.53 25.46
CA LEU A 209 -22.68 -9.66 24.90
C LEU A 209 -22.33 -10.68 25.99
N THR A 210 -21.77 -10.22 27.11
CA THR A 210 -21.41 -11.10 28.24
C THR A 210 -22.63 -11.83 28.79
N LYS A 211 -23.78 -11.15 28.93
CA LYS A 211 -25.05 -11.75 29.36
C LYS A 211 -25.60 -12.74 28.34
N ARG A 212 -25.52 -12.43 27.04
CA ARG A 212 -25.94 -13.31 25.95
C ARG A 212 -25.10 -14.59 25.92
N PHE A 213 -23.78 -14.48 26.03
CA PHE A 213 -22.87 -15.62 26.06
C PHE A 213 -22.95 -16.42 27.37
N ALA A 214 -23.14 -15.77 28.52
CA ALA A 214 -23.37 -16.45 29.79
C ALA A 214 -24.67 -17.28 29.77
N LYS A 215 -25.75 -16.74 29.18
CA LYS A 215 -26.99 -17.49 28.98
C LYS A 215 -26.80 -18.69 28.03
N ALA A 216 -26.08 -18.52 26.93
CA ALA A 216 -25.81 -19.62 25.99
C ALA A 216 -25.00 -20.77 26.64
N ARG A 217 -24.10 -20.46 27.59
CA ARG A 217 -23.28 -21.45 28.30
C ARG A 217 -24.00 -22.14 29.46
N VAL A 218 -24.87 -21.43 30.17
CA VAL A 218 -25.59 -21.95 31.34
C VAL A 218 -26.78 -22.81 30.96
N PHE A 219 -27.45 -22.52 29.83
CA PHE A 219 -28.66 -23.24 29.46
C PHE A 219 -28.46 -24.53 28.68
N ASN A 220 -27.25 -24.89 28.24
CA ASN A 220 -26.94 -26.15 27.52
C ASN A 220 -28.07 -26.59 26.57
N ASP A 221 -28.70 -25.62 25.89
CA ASP A 221 -29.78 -25.87 24.96
C ASP A 221 -29.13 -26.29 23.64
N SER A 222 -28.59 -27.50 23.67
CA SER A 222 -27.72 -28.13 22.67
C SER A 222 -28.40 -28.37 21.32
N GLY A 223 -29.65 -27.91 21.15
CA GLY A 223 -30.43 -27.99 19.92
C GLY A 223 -30.92 -26.66 19.36
N SER A 224 -30.64 -25.51 19.99
CA SER A 224 -31.11 -24.21 19.49
C SER A 224 -30.09 -23.59 18.53
N GLU A 225 -30.51 -23.31 17.28
CA GLU A 225 -29.68 -22.67 16.23
C GLU A 225 -28.94 -21.40 16.71
N ASN A 226 -29.48 -20.70 17.71
CA ASN A 226 -28.88 -19.49 18.25
C ASN A 226 -27.61 -19.75 19.06
N CYS A 227 -27.48 -20.91 19.73
CA CYS A 227 -26.29 -21.26 20.51
C CYS A 227 -25.09 -21.53 19.59
N GLU A 228 -25.30 -22.23 18.46
CA GLU A 228 -24.24 -22.45 17.47
C GLU A 228 -23.77 -21.16 16.81
N LYS A 229 -24.72 -20.27 16.45
CA LYS A 229 -24.41 -18.95 15.87
C LYS A 229 -23.57 -18.12 16.84
N ASP A 230 -23.96 -18.05 18.11
CA ASP A 230 -23.23 -17.32 19.13
C ASP A 230 -21.82 -17.90 19.41
N GLN A 231 -21.66 -19.23 19.36
CA GLN A 231 -20.35 -19.88 19.46
C GLN A 231 -19.45 -19.61 18.25
N ARG A 232 -20.00 -19.60 17.03
CA ARG A 232 -19.24 -19.23 15.81
C ARG A 232 -18.78 -17.77 15.92
N LEU A 233 -19.67 -16.88 16.31
CA LEU A 233 -19.41 -15.46 16.47
C LEU A 233 -18.32 -15.18 17.54
N LEU A 234 -18.31 -15.93 18.65
CA LEU A 234 -17.21 -15.88 19.63
C LEU A 234 -15.87 -16.36 19.09
N ARG A 235 -15.87 -17.41 18.25
CA ARG A 235 -14.64 -17.88 17.61
C ARG A 235 -14.09 -16.82 16.68
N GLU A 236 -14.95 -16.21 15.86
CA GLU A 236 -14.58 -15.14 14.94
C GLU A 236 -14.03 -13.91 15.68
N PHE A 237 -14.65 -13.47 16.78
CA PHE A 237 -14.08 -12.39 17.61
C PHE A 237 -12.72 -12.75 18.21
N ARG A 238 -12.53 -13.99 18.68
CA ARG A 238 -11.23 -14.45 19.18
C ARG A 238 -10.17 -14.43 18.09
N GLU A 239 -10.51 -14.89 16.88
CA GLU A 239 -9.60 -14.88 15.74
C GLU A 239 -9.17 -13.46 15.35
N VAL A 240 -10.12 -12.52 15.33
CA VAL A 240 -9.79 -11.10 15.09
C VAL A 240 -8.95 -10.52 16.23
N GLY A 241 -9.24 -10.86 17.49
CA GLY A 241 -8.43 -10.47 18.64
C GLY A 241 -6.98 -10.96 18.54
N ILE A 242 -6.77 -12.22 18.13
CA ILE A 242 -5.44 -12.80 17.89
C ILE A 242 -4.73 -12.04 16.74
N LEU A 243 -5.44 -11.70 15.67
CA LEU A 243 -4.88 -10.93 14.56
C LEU A 243 -4.43 -9.52 14.98
N LEU A 244 -5.20 -8.84 15.83
CA LEU A 244 -4.87 -7.52 16.38
C LEU A 244 -3.68 -7.57 17.35
N ASP A 245 -3.58 -8.62 18.16
CA ASP A 245 -2.41 -8.85 19.02
C ASP A 245 -1.13 -9.04 18.19
N LYS A 246 -1.19 -9.87 17.13
CA LYS A 246 -0.07 -10.04 16.17
C LYS A 246 0.34 -8.72 15.52
N ARG A 247 -0.63 -7.88 15.10
CA ARG A 247 -0.35 -6.53 14.59
C ARG A 247 0.43 -5.70 15.61
N THR A 248 -0.01 -5.70 16.86
CA THR A 248 0.58 -4.89 17.93
C THR A 248 2.02 -5.31 18.21
N LYS A 249 2.27 -6.63 18.32
CA LYS A 249 3.61 -7.21 18.45
C LYS A 249 4.52 -6.83 17.28
N TRP A 250 4.01 -6.89 16.05
CA TRP A 250 4.75 -6.45 14.87
C TRP A 250 5.09 -4.95 14.93
N LEU A 251 4.12 -4.08 15.23
CA LEU A 251 4.33 -2.64 15.26
C LEU A 251 5.40 -2.22 16.29
N GLN A 252 5.42 -2.87 17.46
CA GLN A 252 6.46 -2.66 18.47
C GLN A 252 7.86 -3.00 17.94
N LYS A 253 7.99 -4.04 17.11
CA LYS A 253 9.27 -4.55 16.61
C LYS A 253 9.62 -4.10 15.19
N ARG A 254 8.76 -3.28 14.55
CA ARG A 254 8.90 -2.87 13.15
C ARG A 254 10.24 -2.19 12.88
N HIS A 255 10.68 -1.32 13.78
CA HIS A 255 11.94 -0.60 13.64
C HIS A 255 13.15 -1.56 13.61
N ILE A 256 13.16 -2.58 14.46
CA ILE A 256 14.21 -3.61 14.53
C ILE A 256 14.33 -4.36 13.18
N PHE A 257 13.20 -4.67 12.54
CA PHE A 257 13.22 -5.28 11.20
C PHE A 257 13.87 -4.37 10.16
N PHE A 258 13.55 -3.07 10.17
CA PHE A 258 14.13 -2.13 9.20
C PHE A 258 15.61 -1.85 9.48
N ASP A 259 16.04 -1.83 10.74
CA ASP A 259 17.45 -1.76 11.12
C ASP A 259 18.20 -3.01 10.62
N TRP A 260 17.59 -4.19 10.76
CA TRP A 260 18.14 -5.42 10.20
C TRP A 260 18.19 -5.37 8.65
N MET A 261 17.17 -4.84 7.99
CA MET A 261 17.17 -4.66 6.53
C MET A 261 18.26 -3.70 6.04
N ALA A 262 18.67 -2.71 6.84
CA ALA A 262 19.83 -1.87 6.51
C ALA A 262 21.11 -2.72 6.36
N THR A 263 21.28 -3.76 7.19
CA THR A 263 22.40 -4.71 7.05
C THR A 263 22.29 -5.56 5.79
N VAL A 264 21.09 -5.98 5.42
CA VAL A 264 20.83 -6.73 4.17
C VAL A 264 21.19 -5.89 2.94
N ILE A 265 20.81 -4.60 2.95
CA ILE A 265 21.14 -3.65 1.87
C ILE A 265 22.65 -3.40 1.81
N GLN A 266 23.32 -3.28 2.95
CA GLN A 266 24.78 -3.11 2.99
C GLN A 266 25.50 -4.34 2.42
N GLU A 267 25.07 -5.55 2.78
CA GLU A 267 25.59 -6.80 2.21
C GLU A 267 25.31 -6.90 0.71
N HIS A 268 24.12 -6.48 0.27
CA HIS A 268 23.77 -6.43 -1.15
C HIS A 268 24.70 -5.53 -1.95
N LYS A 269 24.98 -4.30 -1.46
CA LYS A 269 25.91 -3.36 -2.10
C LYS A 269 27.32 -3.94 -2.19
N ARG A 270 27.84 -4.52 -1.09
CA ARG A 270 29.17 -5.18 -1.09
C ARG A 270 29.25 -6.31 -2.11
N CYS A 271 28.20 -7.11 -2.27
CA CYS A 271 28.15 -8.15 -3.30
C CYS A 271 28.15 -7.57 -4.73
N MET A 272 27.50 -6.43 -4.96
CA MET A 272 27.51 -5.77 -6.27
C MET A 272 28.86 -5.12 -6.61
N GLU A 273 29.56 -4.58 -5.61
CA GLU A 273 30.89 -4.00 -5.78
C GLU A 273 31.96 -5.07 -6.07
N SER A 274 31.84 -6.24 -5.45
CA SER A 274 32.78 -7.35 -5.63
C SER A 274 32.51 -8.18 -6.88
N ASN A 275 31.25 -8.29 -7.30
CA ASN A 275 30.84 -9.00 -8.51
C ASN A 275 29.84 -8.12 -9.27
N SER A 276 30.30 -7.45 -10.33
CA SER A 276 29.37 -6.67 -11.17
C SER A 276 28.34 -7.64 -11.76
N ARG A 277 27.10 -7.57 -11.27
CA ARG A 277 26.04 -8.42 -11.79
C ARG A 277 25.84 -8.10 -13.26
N VAL A 278 25.94 -9.13 -14.09
CA VAL A 278 25.57 -9.02 -15.49
C VAL A 278 24.06 -8.87 -15.55
N ILE A 279 23.59 -7.68 -15.90
CA ILE A 279 22.18 -7.45 -16.20
C ILE A 279 21.80 -8.39 -17.35
N CYS A 280 20.82 -9.27 -17.11
CA CYS A 280 20.29 -10.11 -18.18
C CYS A 280 19.51 -9.23 -19.17
N VAL A 281 20.19 -8.72 -20.19
CA VAL A 281 19.62 -7.82 -21.20
C VAL A 281 18.39 -8.42 -21.87
N ARG A 282 18.36 -9.75 -22.03
CA ARG A 282 17.23 -10.49 -22.61
C ARG A 282 15.98 -10.39 -21.73
N GLU A 283 16.12 -10.65 -20.42
CA GLU A 283 15.00 -10.54 -19.46
C GLU A 283 14.50 -9.11 -19.35
N LEU A 284 15.42 -8.14 -19.30
CA LEU A 284 15.05 -6.73 -19.26
C LEU A 284 14.32 -6.29 -20.54
N ALA A 285 14.81 -6.71 -21.71
CA ALA A 285 14.14 -6.42 -22.99
C ALA A 285 12.76 -7.07 -23.09
N ALA A 286 12.61 -8.30 -22.59
CA ALA A 286 11.32 -8.99 -22.51
C ALA A 286 10.35 -8.23 -21.60
N PHE A 287 10.81 -7.82 -20.41
CA PHE A 287 10.00 -7.02 -19.49
C PHE A 287 9.63 -5.65 -20.07
N CYS A 288 10.56 -4.94 -20.71
CA CYS A 288 10.29 -3.68 -21.39
C CYS A 288 9.25 -3.83 -22.50
N SER A 289 9.31 -4.93 -23.26
CA SER A 289 8.34 -5.25 -24.31
C SER A 289 6.96 -5.52 -23.72
N LEU A 290 6.90 -6.28 -22.63
CA LEU A 290 5.68 -6.54 -21.87
C LEU A 290 5.07 -5.25 -21.33
N LEU A 291 5.87 -4.40 -20.69
CA LEU A 291 5.42 -3.12 -20.14
C LEU A 291 4.86 -2.20 -21.23
N ARG A 292 5.54 -2.11 -22.38
CA ARG A 292 5.05 -1.34 -23.55
C ARG A 292 3.71 -1.89 -24.06
N HIS A 293 3.53 -3.21 -24.06
CA HIS A 293 2.26 -3.83 -24.48
C HIS A 293 1.14 -3.47 -23.50
N VAL A 294 1.37 -3.61 -22.19
CA VAL A 294 0.41 -3.23 -21.14
C VAL A 294 0.02 -1.75 -21.23
N ILE A 295 1.00 -0.87 -21.42
CA ILE A 295 0.76 0.58 -21.58
C ILE A 295 -0.07 0.84 -22.85
N ARG A 296 0.28 0.20 -23.97
CA ARG A 296 -0.45 0.36 -25.24
C ARG A 296 -1.90 -0.10 -25.11
N ASP A 297 -2.14 -1.24 -24.46
CA ASP A 297 -3.49 -1.78 -24.27
C ASP A 297 -4.33 -0.85 -23.39
N ARG A 298 -3.74 -0.31 -22.32
CA ARG A 298 -4.39 0.71 -21.47
C ARG A 298 -4.71 1.99 -22.26
N LEU A 299 -3.79 2.48 -23.08
CA LEU A 299 -4.02 3.67 -23.92
C LEU A 299 -5.07 3.44 -25.01
N ARG A 300 -5.15 2.23 -25.57
CA ARG A 300 -6.21 1.85 -26.53
C ARG A 300 -7.59 1.86 -25.89
N ILE A 301 -7.72 1.38 -24.65
CA ILE A 301 -8.99 1.43 -23.91
C ILE A 301 -9.42 2.90 -23.70
N VAL A 302 -8.49 3.78 -23.32
CA VAL A 302 -8.75 5.22 -23.12
C VAL A 302 -9.21 5.90 -24.42
N THR A 303 -8.56 5.61 -25.55
CA THR A 303 -8.92 6.20 -26.85
C THR A 303 -10.22 5.63 -27.44
N SER A 304 -10.59 4.40 -27.10
CA SER A 304 -11.88 3.81 -27.50
C SER A 304 -13.06 4.30 -26.65
N GLU A 305 -12.85 4.64 -25.38
CA GLU A 305 -13.89 5.25 -24.52
C GLU A 305 -14.20 6.69 -24.94
N GLU A 306 -13.25 7.42 -25.53
CA GLU A 306 -13.50 8.77 -26.08
C GLU A 306 -14.26 8.80 -27.42
N THR A 307 -14.37 7.65 -28.12
CA THR A 307 -14.97 7.59 -29.47
C THR A 307 -16.37 6.97 -29.53
N MET A 308 -16.94 6.57 -28.39
CA MET A 308 -18.30 6.01 -28.30
C MET A 308 -19.15 6.83 -27.31
N ASP A 309 -20.02 7.67 -27.88
CA ASP A 309 -21.18 8.36 -27.29
C ASP A 309 -20.94 9.29 -26.07
N GLY A 310 -21.30 10.58 -26.09
CA GLY A 310 -22.52 11.09 -26.68
C GLY A 310 -23.76 10.90 -25.80
N ASN A 311 -23.68 10.28 -24.60
CA ASN A 311 -24.72 10.45 -23.58
C ASN A 311 -24.30 9.90 -22.20
N GLY A 312 -24.43 10.74 -21.17
CA GLY A 312 -24.79 10.35 -19.80
C GLY A 312 -24.09 9.18 -19.11
N SER A 313 -22.85 9.35 -18.65
CA SER A 313 -22.37 8.83 -17.36
C SER A 313 -20.97 9.39 -17.06
N ARG A 314 -20.91 10.56 -16.41
CA ARG A 314 -19.66 11.08 -15.87
C ARG A 314 -19.30 10.26 -14.63
N ASN A 315 -18.41 9.28 -14.78
CA ASN A 315 -17.67 8.74 -13.64
C ASN A 315 -16.57 9.73 -13.22
N PRO A 316 -16.62 10.33 -12.02
CA PRO A 316 -15.55 11.19 -11.52
C PRO A 316 -14.52 10.30 -10.81
N ALA A 317 -13.78 9.46 -11.55
CA ALA A 317 -12.85 8.51 -10.95
C ALA A 317 -11.51 8.44 -11.67
N LEU A 318 -10.98 9.59 -12.10
CA LEU A 318 -9.58 9.75 -12.49
C LEU A 318 -9.02 11.03 -11.90
N ASN A 319 -9.10 11.17 -10.57
CA ASN A 319 -8.17 12.02 -9.83
C ASN A 319 -7.14 11.09 -9.17
N CYS A 320 -6.04 10.83 -9.89
CA CYS A 320 -4.82 10.29 -9.30
C CYS A 320 -4.28 11.30 -8.28
N SER A 321 -4.73 11.19 -7.03
CA SER A 321 -4.13 11.88 -5.91
C SER A 321 -2.87 11.15 -5.46
N SER A 322 -1.78 11.35 -6.20
CA SER A 322 -0.43 11.07 -5.70
C SER A 322 0.49 12.23 -6.06
N ARG A 323 0.73 13.08 -5.04
CA ARG A 323 1.79 14.11 -4.92
C ARG A 323 1.70 15.44 -5.67
N THR A 324 0.56 15.83 -6.23
CA THR A 324 0.33 17.23 -6.67
C THR A 324 -1.00 17.77 -6.16
N ARG A 325 -1.05 17.99 -4.84
CA ARG A 325 -2.00 18.92 -4.21
C ARG A 325 -1.24 19.91 -3.32
N ARG A 326 -0.33 20.64 -3.95
CA ARG A 326 0.00 22.02 -3.55
C ARG A 326 -0.03 22.85 -4.83
N SER A 327 -0.85 23.89 -4.78
CA SER A 327 -1.08 24.95 -5.77
C SER A 327 -1.44 24.52 -7.19
N GLN A 328 -2.64 24.91 -7.62
CA GLN A 328 -2.86 25.32 -9.01
C GLN A 328 -1.75 26.32 -9.37
N CYS A 329 -0.78 25.92 -10.19
CA CYS A 329 0.15 26.83 -10.83
C CYS A 329 0.18 26.53 -12.33
N ASN A 330 0.08 27.61 -13.09
CA ASN A 330 -0.10 27.74 -14.52
C ASN A 330 0.71 26.73 -15.37
N SER A 331 0.05 26.18 -16.40
CA SER A 331 0.61 25.29 -17.43
C SER A 331 1.85 25.83 -18.17
N ALA A 332 2.13 27.13 -18.06
CA ALA A 332 3.33 27.77 -18.58
C ALA A 332 4.62 27.32 -17.89
N GLU A 333 4.55 26.89 -16.62
CA GLU A 333 5.74 26.48 -15.87
C GLU A 333 6.18 25.06 -16.28
N ALA A 334 5.24 24.12 -16.41
CA ALA A 334 5.54 22.76 -16.88
C ALA A 334 6.16 22.72 -18.28
N GLN A 335 5.75 23.65 -19.17
CA GLN A 335 6.36 23.82 -20.48
C GLN A 335 7.81 24.32 -20.36
N ARG A 336 8.07 25.32 -19.50
CA ARG A 336 9.43 25.84 -19.25
C ARG A 336 10.39 24.78 -18.69
N TRP A 337 9.92 23.89 -17.83
CA TRP A 337 10.74 22.79 -17.31
C TRP A 337 11.07 21.76 -18.39
N SER A 338 10.13 21.50 -19.31
CA SER A 338 10.36 20.61 -20.45
C SER A 338 11.35 21.24 -21.44
N ASP A 339 11.24 22.54 -21.66
CA ASP A 339 12.15 23.30 -22.52
C ASP A 339 13.57 23.37 -21.90
N ASP A 340 13.70 23.61 -20.58
CA ASP A 340 15.02 23.60 -19.86
C ASP A 340 15.68 22.21 -19.90
N LEU A 341 14.90 21.13 -19.78
CA LEU A 341 15.42 19.76 -19.88
C LEU A 341 15.90 19.43 -21.30
N ASN A 342 15.14 19.83 -22.32
CA ASN A 342 15.56 19.67 -23.71
C ASN A 342 16.81 20.50 -24.03
N GLU A 343 16.90 21.73 -23.51
CA GLU A 343 18.08 22.57 -23.71
C GLU A 343 19.33 21.97 -23.05
N ARG A 344 19.20 21.43 -21.83
CA ARG A 344 20.30 20.69 -21.16
C ARG A 344 20.74 19.46 -21.93
N GLN A 345 19.79 18.68 -22.45
CA GLN A 345 20.08 17.51 -23.26
C GLN A 345 20.86 17.89 -24.53
N THR A 346 20.43 18.93 -25.24
CA THR A 346 21.12 19.39 -26.46
C THR A 346 22.56 19.88 -26.16
N ARG A 347 22.77 20.60 -25.05
CA ARG A 347 24.11 21.03 -24.64
C ARG A 347 25.04 19.86 -24.27
N GLU A 348 24.50 18.82 -23.63
CA GLU A 348 25.28 17.61 -23.33
C GLU A 348 25.64 16.83 -24.61
N GLU A 349 24.72 16.73 -25.57
CA GLU A 349 24.98 16.11 -26.87
C GLU A 349 26.06 16.85 -27.67
N ASP A 350 26.02 18.19 -27.68
CA ASP A 350 27.04 19.03 -28.33
C ASP A 350 28.42 18.90 -27.67
N ASN A 351 28.48 18.90 -26.34
CA ASN A 351 29.72 18.66 -25.59
C ASN A 351 30.31 17.28 -25.88
N LEU A 352 29.45 16.25 -25.99
CA LEU A 352 29.88 14.89 -26.31
C LEU A 352 30.45 14.80 -27.73
N GLN A 353 29.83 15.48 -28.70
CA GLN A 353 30.36 15.58 -30.06
C GLN A 353 31.70 16.33 -30.12
N GLN A 354 31.86 17.40 -29.35
CA GLN A 354 33.10 18.18 -29.28
C GLN A 354 34.24 17.35 -28.65
N ASN A 355 33.98 16.67 -27.54
CA ASN A 355 34.94 15.75 -26.92
C ASN A 355 35.34 14.62 -27.87
N LYS A 356 34.38 14.05 -28.62
CA LYS A 356 34.68 13.02 -29.63
C LYS A 356 35.62 13.54 -30.73
N LYS A 357 35.42 14.77 -31.20
CA LYS A 357 36.30 15.42 -32.18
C LYS A 357 37.70 15.68 -31.62
N GLN A 358 37.78 16.12 -30.36
CA GLN A 358 39.06 16.36 -29.70
C GLN A 358 39.86 15.07 -29.53
N VAL A 359 39.25 14.01 -29.01
CA VAL A 359 39.89 12.69 -28.86
C VAL A 359 40.29 12.10 -30.20
N ALA A 360 39.49 12.28 -31.25
CA ALA A 360 39.85 11.85 -32.60
C ALA A 360 41.07 12.61 -33.16
N ASN A 361 41.20 13.91 -32.88
CA ASN A 361 42.35 14.70 -33.27
C ASN A 361 43.61 14.30 -32.47
N GLU A 362 43.49 14.11 -31.16
CA GLU A 362 44.58 13.62 -30.31
C GLU A 362 45.07 12.24 -30.77
N LEU A 363 44.16 11.32 -31.06
CA LEU A 363 44.49 10.01 -31.63
C LEU A 363 45.20 10.14 -32.98
N LYS A 364 44.76 11.06 -33.85
CA LYS A 364 45.38 11.31 -35.15
C LYS A 364 46.80 11.87 -35.03
N GLU A 365 47.04 12.77 -34.07
CA GLU A 365 48.39 13.27 -33.78
C GLU A 365 49.28 12.18 -33.17
N MET A 366 48.75 11.36 -32.25
CA MET A 366 49.49 10.21 -31.71
C MET A 366 49.85 9.19 -32.79
N LEU A 367 48.95 8.93 -33.75
CA LEU A 367 49.21 8.03 -34.87
C LEU A 367 50.29 8.55 -35.83
N LYS A 368 50.47 9.87 -35.96
CA LYS A 368 51.57 10.48 -36.73
C LYS A 368 52.93 10.35 -36.06
N LEU A 369 52.95 10.17 -34.74
CA LEU A 369 54.17 10.02 -33.94
C LEU A 369 54.69 8.58 -33.92
N ILE A 370 53.93 7.62 -34.44
CA ILE A 370 54.38 6.24 -34.63
C ILE A 370 55.21 6.20 -35.92
N PRO A 371 56.53 5.93 -35.86
CA PRO A 371 57.34 5.78 -37.05
C PRO A 371 56.81 4.61 -37.88
N SER A 372 56.62 4.82 -39.18
CA SER A 372 56.22 3.76 -40.11
C SER A 372 57.24 2.63 -40.10
N ILE A 373 56.96 1.56 -39.36
CA ILE A 373 57.65 0.27 -39.54
C ILE A 373 56.99 -0.41 -40.75
N VAL A 374 57.30 0.10 -41.93
CA VAL A 374 57.22 -0.66 -43.18
C VAL A 374 58.48 -0.34 -43.96
N HIS A 375 59.40 -1.31 -43.93
CA HIS A 375 60.45 -1.46 -44.93
C HIS A 375 59.80 -2.05 -46.19
N VAL A 376 59.75 -1.26 -47.26
CA VAL A 376 60.07 -1.69 -48.64
C VAL A 376 60.80 -0.54 -49.32
#